data_AF-A0A1E3NXS0-F1
#
_entry.id   AF-A0A1E3NXS0-F1
#
_cell.length_a   1.000
_cell.length_b   1.000
_cell.length_c   1.000
_cell.angle_alpha   90.00
_cell.angle_beta   90.00
_cell.angle_gamma   90.00
#
_symmetry.space_group_name_H-M   'P 1'
#
loop_
_entity.id
_entity.type
_entity.pdbx_description
1 polymer ?
#
loop_
_entity_poly.entity_id
_entity_poly.type
_entity_poly.pdbx_seq_one_letter_code
_entity_poly.pdbx_strand_id
1 'polypeptide(L)'
;MSNSQNIDLSDYDTFLEPDFNPISFANDLLLATNSSQNELDLSTSIKRVKFDINNIDLNLEKISTDDHDNLIKEIHKSITSKELFQQITPQLDHVNSSYQRLEKDIIDPYKEATKIQDALKKLHSTSYLLRSVTYFLYLVQQIEDFSNSEEISNTIPNNSKINTKLLVKLSKYHQQLNTHISKNPNLKSLRIVREYEPIAIERTRSLLQLLKNSIKSIDERSIKSKSDIELKEIFQSLALLDKSELYNSIRELLSTNVIISVNFLTRVLNSPRNLENALDEVAKKGTLISKISKILDQIDLNSITDVESLSTSSQNNVSKKSLLNDLLDSLEIVNLLSVFWRDVAKKFELKFKETMNRGGPVAKSLSSYKEQIRASIIKKVTQSDASISKDGIEVRMMLNSVSTLERIR
;
A
#
# COMPACT_ATOMS: atom_id res chain seq x y z
N MET A 1 57.76 -45.28 55.69
CA MET A 1 59.19 -45.64 55.70
C MET A 1 59.30 -47.14 55.91
N SER A 2 59.34 -47.85 54.80
CA SER A 2 59.73 -49.25 54.69
C SER A 2 60.45 -49.31 53.36
N ASN A 3 61.72 -49.72 53.40
CA ASN A 3 62.65 -49.73 52.27
C ASN A 3 62.03 -50.49 51.10
N SER A 4 61.51 -49.76 50.11
CA SER A 4 61.43 -50.25 48.75
C SER A 4 62.87 -50.47 48.31
N GLN A 5 63.37 -51.70 48.48
CA GLN A 5 64.52 -52.14 47.68
C GLN A 5 64.10 -51.82 46.24
N ASN A 6 64.74 -50.82 45.62
CA ASN A 6 64.65 -50.62 44.18
C ASN A 6 65.12 -51.94 43.58
N ILE A 7 64.17 -52.79 43.23
CA ILE A 7 64.41 -53.95 42.40
C ILE A 7 64.80 -53.31 41.07
N ASP A 8 66.09 -53.39 40.75
CA ASP A 8 66.66 -52.84 39.53
C ASP A 8 66.02 -53.58 38.35
N LEU A 9 64.91 -53.04 37.85
CA LEU A 9 64.14 -53.57 36.73
C LEU A 9 64.73 -53.14 35.38
N SER A 10 65.89 -52.48 35.39
CA SER A 10 66.62 -52.01 34.20
C SER A 10 66.87 -53.13 33.20
N ASP A 11 67.02 -54.37 33.67
CA ASP A 11 67.25 -55.55 32.83
C ASP A 11 65.97 -55.97 32.05
N TYR A 12 64.82 -55.40 32.37
CA TYR A 12 63.50 -55.73 31.81
C TYR A 12 62.80 -54.55 31.12
N ASP A 13 63.44 -53.38 31.01
CA ASP A 13 62.86 -52.19 30.38
C ASP A 13 62.40 -52.45 28.95
N THR A 14 63.14 -53.28 28.20
CA THR A 14 62.81 -53.71 26.84
C THR A 14 61.44 -54.42 26.76
N PHE A 15 61.00 -55.12 27.81
CA PHE A 15 59.71 -55.82 27.84
C PHE A 15 58.53 -54.88 28.14
N LEU A 16 58.79 -53.71 28.69
CA LEU A 16 57.79 -52.71 29.09
C LEU A 16 57.59 -51.64 28.01
N GLU A 17 58.39 -51.65 26.93
CA GLU A 17 58.22 -50.74 25.81
C GLU A 17 56.88 -50.98 25.09
N PRO A 18 56.14 -49.92 24.70
CA PRO A 18 54.82 -50.04 24.08
C PRO A 18 54.84 -50.77 22.73
N ASP A 19 56.00 -50.84 22.07
CA ASP A 19 56.22 -51.48 20.77
C ASP A 19 56.97 -52.82 20.87
N PHE A 20 57.06 -53.42 22.07
CA PHE A 20 57.75 -54.69 22.27
C PHE A 20 57.20 -55.78 21.34
N ASN A 21 58.07 -56.29 20.45
CA ASN A 21 57.74 -57.40 19.57
C ASN A 21 58.53 -58.67 19.97
N PRO A 22 57.85 -59.72 20.47
CA PRO A 22 58.49 -60.96 20.90
C PRO A 22 59.33 -61.62 19.82
N ILE A 23 58.93 -61.49 18.54
CA ILE A 23 59.60 -62.14 17.41
C ILE A 23 60.91 -61.43 17.08
N SER A 24 60.91 -60.09 17.08
CA SER A 24 62.13 -59.28 16.85
C SER A 24 63.13 -59.50 17.97
N PHE A 25 62.67 -59.48 19.23
CA PHE A 25 63.52 -59.73 20.39
C PHE A 25 64.16 -61.13 20.36
N ALA A 26 63.38 -62.16 20.02
CA ALA A 26 63.91 -63.51 19.87
C ALA A 26 64.95 -63.61 18.74
N ASN A 27 64.75 -62.89 17.63
CA ASN A 27 65.69 -62.85 16.52
C ASN A 27 67.00 -62.14 16.91
N ASP A 28 66.92 -60.98 17.56
CA ASP A 28 68.09 -60.23 18.02
C ASP A 28 68.91 -61.04 19.04
N LEU A 29 68.23 -61.78 19.92
CA LEU A 29 68.86 -62.67 20.90
C LEU A 29 69.54 -63.88 20.23
N LEU A 30 68.94 -64.43 19.16
CA LEU A 30 69.56 -65.49 18.35
C LEU A 30 70.79 -65.00 17.60
N LEU A 31 70.72 -63.81 16.99
CA LEU A 31 71.83 -63.17 16.29
C LEU A 31 72.97 -62.83 17.24
N ALA A 32 72.67 -62.32 18.44
CA ALA A 32 73.67 -62.02 19.47
C ALA A 32 74.41 -63.28 19.94
N THR A 33 73.71 -64.41 20.03
CA THR A 33 74.28 -65.67 20.54
C THR A 33 75.12 -66.42 19.51
N ASN A 34 74.90 -66.19 18.19
CA ASN A 34 75.50 -66.99 17.11
C ASN A 34 76.40 -66.19 16.13
N SER A 35 77.02 -65.10 16.59
CA SER A 35 77.73 -64.13 15.73
C SER A 35 79.03 -64.63 15.07
N SER A 36 79.59 -65.78 15.47
CA SER A 36 80.89 -66.26 14.95
C SER A 36 81.07 -67.78 14.87
N GLN A 37 79.98 -68.56 14.87
CA GLN A 37 80.03 -70.04 14.81
C GLN A 37 79.31 -70.58 13.57
N ASN A 38 79.83 -71.67 12.99
CA ASN A 38 79.25 -72.35 11.81
C ASN A 38 78.13 -73.35 12.15
N GLU A 39 77.82 -73.56 13.44
CA GLU A 39 76.68 -74.36 13.91
C GLU A 39 75.77 -73.47 14.77
N LEU A 40 74.45 -73.57 14.53
CA LEU A 40 73.45 -72.74 15.20
C LEU A 40 73.14 -73.28 16.61
N ASP A 41 73.56 -72.56 17.66
CA ASP A 41 73.21 -72.87 19.05
C ASP A 41 71.91 -72.16 19.46
N LEU A 42 70.83 -72.94 19.49
CA LEU A 42 69.52 -72.51 20.00
C LEU A 42 69.38 -72.75 21.52
N SER A 43 70.24 -73.59 22.09
CA SER A 43 70.07 -74.06 23.47
C SER A 43 70.39 -72.97 24.48
N THR A 44 71.39 -72.15 24.20
CA THR A 44 71.82 -71.04 25.07
C THR A 44 70.79 -69.92 25.09
N SER A 45 70.27 -69.53 23.92
CA SER A 45 69.21 -68.53 23.78
C SER A 45 67.93 -68.91 24.53
N ILE A 46 67.50 -70.18 24.39
CA ILE A 46 66.30 -70.69 25.08
C ILE A 46 66.51 -70.74 26.60
N LYS A 47 67.69 -71.14 27.07
CA LYS A 47 68.01 -71.16 28.51
C LYS A 47 67.97 -69.75 29.11
N ARG A 48 68.46 -68.75 28.38
CA ARG A 48 68.41 -67.35 28.82
C ARG A 48 66.98 -66.84 28.98
N VAL A 49 66.13 -67.02 27.97
CA VAL A 49 64.71 -66.61 28.06
C VAL A 49 63.99 -67.34 29.20
N LYS A 50 64.24 -68.64 29.39
CA LYS A 50 63.66 -69.40 30.51
C LYS A 50 64.12 -68.91 31.87
N PHE A 51 65.39 -68.52 31.98
CA PHE A 51 65.93 -67.92 33.20
C PHE A 51 65.24 -66.58 33.49
N ASP A 52 65.06 -65.74 32.48
CA ASP A 52 64.40 -64.45 32.62
C ASP A 52 62.93 -64.61 33.04
N ILE A 53 62.19 -65.54 32.45
CA ILE A 53 60.80 -65.87 32.85
C ILE A 53 60.76 -66.33 34.31
N ASN A 54 61.62 -67.28 34.69
CA ASN A 54 61.63 -67.78 36.07
C ASN A 54 61.99 -66.67 37.07
N ASN A 55 62.89 -65.75 36.73
CA ASN A 55 63.20 -64.61 37.59
C ASN A 55 62.03 -63.63 37.72
N ILE A 56 61.30 -63.38 36.63
CA ILE A 56 60.08 -62.56 36.68
C ILE A 56 59.05 -63.24 37.58
N ASP A 57 58.84 -64.55 37.45
CA ASP A 57 57.89 -65.30 38.28
C ASP A 57 58.29 -65.24 39.77
N LEU A 58 59.57 -65.46 40.09
CA LEU A 58 60.07 -65.35 41.47
C LEU A 58 59.94 -63.92 42.01
N ASN A 59 60.20 -62.91 41.19
CA ASN A 59 60.04 -61.51 41.59
C ASN A 59 58.57 -61.13 41.77
N LEU A 60 57.67 -61.64 40.94
CA LEU A 60 56.23 -61.46 41.09
C LEU A 60 55.72 -62.15 42.35
N GLU A 61 56.18 -63.38 42.63
CA GLU A 61 55.86 -64.06 43.89
C GLU A 61 56.39 -63.27 45.09
N LYS A 62 57.60 -62.72 45.01
CA LYS A 62 58.19 -61.89 46.06
C LYS A 62 57.41 -60.58 46.28
N ILE A 63 57.08 -59.84 45.22
CA ILE A 63 56.30 -58.60 45.32
C ILE A 63 54.88 -58.90 45.83
N SER A 64 54.28 -60.00 45.36
CA SER A 64 52.97 -60.46 45.82
C SER A 64 52.98 -60.84 47.31
N THR A 65 54.09 -61.38 47.82
CA THR A 65 54.23 -61.73 49.24
C THR A 65 54.65 -60.55 50.12
N ASP A 66 55.50 -59.65 49.63
CA ASP A 66 56.01 -58.50 50.40
C ASP A 66 55.01 -57.32 50.44
N ASP A 67 54.22 -57.11 49.37
CA ASP A 67 53.37 -55.93 49.17
C ASP A 67 51.88 -56.28 48.98
N HIS A 68 51.44 -57.42 49.52
CA HIS A 68 50.06 -57.92 49.42
C HIS A 68 49.02 -56.88 49.87
N ASP A 69 49.33 -56.08 50.89
CA ASP A 69 48.39 -55.12 51.49
C ASP A 69 48.04 -53.97 50.54
N ASN A 70 49.02 -53.50 49.75
CA ASN A 70 48.80 -52.43 48.79
C ASN A 70 48.00 -52.94 47.59
N LEU A 71 48.29 -54.17 47.16
CA LEU A 71 47.56 -54.84 46.07
C LEU A 71 46.09 -55.09 46.46
N ILE A 72 45.85 -55.56 47.69
CA ILE A 72 44.50 -55.75 48.24
C ILE A 72 43.77 -54.40 48.36
N LYS A 73 44.43 -53.32 48.78
CA LYS A 73 43.83 -51.98 48.84
C LYS A 73 43.42 -51.45 47.47
N GLU A 74 44.27 -51.57 46.44
CA GLU A 74 43.92 -51.14 45.09
C GLU A 74 42.82 -52.02 44.46
N ILE A 75 42.80 -53.33 44.76
CA ILE A 75 41.69 -54.22 44.42
C ILE A 75 40.39 -53.73 45.10
N HIS A 76 40.41 -53.46 46.40
CA HIS A 76 39.25 -52.94 47.12
C HIS A 76 38.78 -51.60 46.57
N LYS A 77 39.69 -50.67 46.28
CA LYS A 77 39.38 -49.37 45.67
C LYS A 77 38.70 -49.54 44.30
N SER A 78 39.21 -50.45 43.47
CA SER A 78 38.62 -50.81 42.18
C SER A 78 37.23 -51.43 42.35
N ILE A 79 37.04 -52.31 43.33
CA ILE A 79 35.75 -52.91 43.67
C ILE A 79 34.75 -51.84 44.13
N THR A 80 35.11 -51.00 45.11
CA THR A 80 34.24 -49.91 45.58
C THR A 80 33.91 -48.91 44.47
N SER A 81 34.84 -48.63 43.55
CA SER A 81 34.56 -47.76 42.41
C SER A 81 33.55 -48.42 41.46
N LYS A 82 33.70 -49.72 41.17
CA LYS A 82 32.73 -50.48 40.38
C LYS A 82 31.35 -50.53 41.04
N GLU A 83 31.29 -50.71 42.35
CA GLU A 83 30.04 -50.70 43.12
C GLU A 83 29.35 -49.33 43.06
N LEU A 84 30.10 -48.23 43.24
CA LEU A 84 29.58 -46.86 43.08
C LEU A 84 29.04 -46.62 41.67
N PHE A 85 29.76 -47.07 40.63
CA PHE A 85 29.28 -46.99 39.26
C PHE A 85 28.00 -47.83 39.06
N GLN A 86 27.92 -49.03 39.63
CA GLN A 86 26.70 -49.84 39.58
C GLN A 86 25.52 -49.17 40.28
N GLN A 87 25.76 -48.42 41.35
CA GLN A 87 24.71 -47.68 42.06
C GLN A 87 24.21 -46.45 41.30
N ILE A 88 25.10 -45.74 40.58
CA ILE A 88 24.77 -44.51 39.86
C ILE A 88 24.19 -44.79 38.46
N THR A 89 24.64 -45.86 37.79
CA THR A 89 24.14 -46.29 36.48
C THR A 89 22.61 -46.28 36.36
N PRO A 90 21.83 -46.91 37.27
CA PRO A 90 20.38 -46.93 37.16
C PRO A 90 19.74 -45.54 37.29
N GLN A 91 20.33 -44.64 38.08
CA GLN A 91 19.84 -43.27 38.22
C GLN A 91 20.13 -42.46 36.94
N LEU A 92 21.31 -42.65 36.35
CA LEU A 92 21.68 -42.02 35.09
C LEU A 92 20.81 -42.53 33.93
N ASP A 93 20.55 -43.83 33.88
CA ASP A 93 19.66 -44.45 32.90
C ASP A 93 18.21 -43.96 33.06
N HIS A 94 17.76 -43.77 34.30
CA HIS A 94 16.45 -43.18 34.57
C HIS A 94 16.35 -41.74 34.07
N VAL A 95 17.38 -40.92 34.28
CA VAL A 95 17.41 -39.53 33.78
C VAL A 95 17.47 -39.50 32.26
N ASN A 96 18.33 -40.31 31.64
CA ASN A 96 18.44 -40.40 30.18
C ASN A 96 17.13 -40.87 29.55
N SER A 97 16.49 -41.89 30.12
CA SER A 97 15.18 -42.37 29.63
C SER A 97 14.07 -41.33 29.85
N SER A 98 14.10 -40.57 30.95
CA SER A 98 13.15 -39.47 31.19
C SER A 98 13.35 -38.34 30.18
N TYR A 99 14.60 -37.99 29.86
CA TYR A 99 14.92 -36.98 28.84
C TYR A 99 14.50 -37.45 27.44
N GLN A 100 14.80 -38.70 27.08
CA GLN A 100 14.36 -39.28 25.81
C GLN A 100 12.84 -39.32 25.68
N ARG A 101 12.12 -39.57 26.78
CA ARG A 101 10.65 -39.45 26.80
C ARG A 101 10.20 -38.02 26.58
N LEU A 102 10.79 -37.03 27.26
CA LEU A 102 10.44 -35.61 27.05
C LEU A 102 10.73 -35.15 25.62
N GLU A 103 11.84 -35.57 25.03
CA GLU A 103 12.17 -35.26 23.64
C GLU A 103 11.12 -35.84 22.68
N LYS A 104 10.79 -37.12 22.86
CA LYS A 104 9.81 -37.81 22.04
C LYS A 104 8.38 -37.30 22.23
N ASP A 105 7.97 -37.05 23.46
CA ASP A 105 6.58 -36.76 23.81
C ASP A 105 6.23 -35.27 23.68
N ILE A 106 7.23 -34.38 23.71
CA ILE A 106 7.01 -32.91 23.68
C ILE A 106 7.72 -32.27 22.51
N ILE A 107 9.02 -32.51 22.34
CA ILE A 107 9.82 -31.78 21.35
C ILE A 107 9.44 -32.21 19.93
N ASP A 108 9.29 -33.51 19.68
CA ASP A 108 8.94 -33.98 18.34
C ASP A 108 7.52 -33.56 17.90
N PRO A 109 6.46 -33.69 18.74
CA PRO A 109 5.15 -33.13 18.44
C PRO A 109 5.17 -31.63 18.23
N TYR A 110 5.99 -30.88 18.98
CA TYR A 110 6.17 -29.45 18.76
C TYR A 110 6.81 -29.16 17.39
N LYS A 111 7.86 -29.88 17.00
CA LYS A 111 8.47 -29.76 15.65
C LYS A 111 7.46 -30.08 14.54
N GLU A 112 6.62 -31.10 14.73
CA GLU A 112 5.56 -31.41 13.76
C GLU A 112 4.50 -30.31 13.69
N ALA A 113 4.05 -29.79 14.84
CA ALA A 113 3.09 -28.70 14.91
C ALA A 113 3.61 -27.42 14.24
N THR A 114 4.88 -27.08 14.42
CA THR A 114 5.50 -25.91 13.75
C THR A 114 5.56 -26.10 12.24
N LYS A 115 5.91 -27.30 11.74
CA LYS A 115 5.85 -27.62 10.30
C LYS A 115 4.45 -27.44 9.73
N ILE A 116 3.41 -27.93 10.44
CA ILE A 116 2.01 -27.76 10.03
C ILE A 116 1.61 -26.28 10.07
N GLN A 117 2.01 -25.54 11.10
CA GLN A 117 1.75 -24.12 11.20
C GLN A 117 2.36 -23.34 10.02
N ASP A 118 3.58 -23.68 9.61
CA ASP A 118 4.23 -23.05 8.45
C ASP A 118 3.56 -23.43 7.13
N ALA A 119 3.12 -24.68 6.99
CA ALA A 119 2.28 -25.09 5.86
C ALA A 119 0.96 -24.31 5.83
N LEU A 120 0.33 -24.10 6.98
CA LEU A 120 -0.91 -23.33 7.11
C LEU A 120 -0.70 -21.85 6.78
N LYS A 121 0.40 -21.23 7.23
CA LYS A 121 0.76 -19.84 6.88
C LYS A 121 0.93 -19.69 5.36
N LYS A 122 1.66 -20.62 4.73
CA LYS A 122 1.83 -20.65 3.26
C LYS A 122 0.48 -20.80 2.57
N LEU A 123 -0.36 -21.76 2.99
CA LEU A 123 -1.70 -21.96 2.45
C LEU A 123 -2.56 -20.69 2.58
N HIS A 124 -2.56 -20.06 3.74
CA HIS A 124 -3.30 -18.83 3.98
C HIS A 124 -2.82 -17.70 3.05
N SER A 125 -1.50 -17.48 2.96
CA SER A 125 -0.94 -16.46 2.07
C SER A 125 -1.30 -16.69 0.60
N THR A 126 -1.21 -17.93 0.12
CA THR A 126 -1.60 -18.31 -1.24
C THR A 126 -3.09 -18.11 -1.47
N SER A 127 -3.93 -18.52 -0.51
CA SER A 127 -5.39 -18.39 -0.60
C SER A 127 -5.84 -16.93 -0.55
N TYR A 128 -5.19 -16.11 0.28
CA TYR A 128 -5.42 -14.68 0.35
C TYR A 128 -5.07 -14.01 -0.98
N LEU A 129 -3.85 -14.27 -1.49
CA LEU A 129 -3.41 -13.72 -2.77
C LEU A 129 -4.32 -14.15 -3.92
N LEU A 130 -4.72 -15.42 -3.94
CA LEU A 130 -5.63 -15.94 -4.96
C LEU A 130 -6.98 -15.24 -4.92
N ARG A 131 -7.58 -15.07 -3.73
CA ARG A 131 -8.84 -14.31 -3.59
C ARG A 131 -8.70 -12.87 -4.05
N SER A 132 -7.59 -12.22 -3.69
CA SER A 132 -7.30 -10.86 -4.15
C SER A 132 -7.17 -10.78 -5.68
N VAL A 133 -6.50 -11.74 -6.32
CA VAL A 133 -6.42 -11.81 -7.79
C VAL A 133 -7.79 -12.08 -8.40
N THR A 134 -8.60 -12.98 -7.83
CA THR A 134 -9.96 -13.26 -8.30
C THR A 134 -10.84 -12.00 -8.23
N TYR A 135 -10.78 -11.26 -7.13
CA TYR A 135 -11.52 -10.01 -6.99
C TYR A 135 -11.02 -8.94 -7.97
N PHE A 136 -9.71 -8.83 -8.17
CA PHE A 136 -9.13 -7.98 -9.20
C PHE A 136 -9.67 -8.33 -10.60
N LEU A 137 -9.63 -9.61 -10.99
CA LEU A 137 -10.14 -10.07 -12.29
C LEU A 137 -11.64 -9.82 -12.44
N TYR A 138 -12.42 -10.02 -11.36
CA TYR A 138 -13.84 -9.67 -11.35
C TYR A 138 -14.04 -8.18 -11.64
N LEU A 139 -13.30 -7.28 -10.96
CA LEU A 139 -13.39 -5.84 -11.22
C LEU A 139 -13.00 -5.48 -12.65
N VAL A 140 -11.93 -6.07 -13.17
CA VAL A 140 -11.48 -5.89 -14.56
C VAL A 140 -12.59 -6.31 -15.53
N GLN A 141 -13.17 -7.49 -15.34
CA GLN A 141 -14.25 -7.99 -16.18
C GLN A 141 -15.47 -7.06 -16.12
N GLN A 142 -15.87 -6.60 -14.93
CA GLN A 142 -16.97 -5.63 -14.82
C GLN A 142 -16.65 -4.33 -15.57
N ILE A 143 -15.43 -3.79 -15.44
CA ILE A 143 -15.01 -2.59 -16.17
C ILE A 143 -15.10 -2.83 -17.68
N GLU A 144 -14.65 -3.97 -18.17
CA GLU A 144 -14.69 -4.32 -19.60
C GLU A 144 -16.13 -4.50 -20.11
N ASP A 145 -16.98 -5.23 -19.38
CA ASP A 145 -18.38 -5.44 -19.72
C ASP A 145 -19.14 -4.10 -19.81
N PHE A 146 -18.95 -3.23 -18.82
CA PHE A 146 -19.57 -1.90 -18.83
C PHE A 146 -18.97 -0.98 -19.89
N SER A 147 -17.67 -1.06 -20.16
CA SER A 147 -17.01 -0.24 -21.20
C SER A 147 -17.40 -0.66 -22.62
N ASN A 148 -17.65 -1.95 -22.84
CA ASN A 148 -18.02 -2.51 -24.13
C ASN A 148 -19.53 -2.41 -24.42
N SER A 149 -20.35 -2.10 -23.41
CA SER A 149 -21.75 -1.77 -23.64
C SER A 149 -21.84 -0.58 -24.61
N GLU A 150 -22.52 -0.79 -25.75
CA GLU A 150 -22.66 0.16 -26.87
C GLU A 150 -23.26 1.54 -26.48
N GLU A 151 -23.67 1.71 -25.21
CA GLU A 151 -24.18 2.94 -24.62
C GLU A 151 -23.09 3.97 -24.27
N ILE A 152 -21.82 3.55 -24.09
CA ILE A 152 -20.69 4.46 -23.79
C ILE A 152 -19.87 4.78 -25.05
N SER A 153 -19.84 3.84 -25.99
CA SER A 153 -18.92 3.81 -27.14
C SER A 153 -19.49 4.36 -28.45
N ASN A 154 -20.58 5.14 -28.41
CA ASN A 154 -21.02 5.87 -29.60
C ASN A 154 -20.70 7.36 -29.46
N THR A 155 -19.64 7.74 -30.17
CA THR A 155 -19.54 9.01 -30.89
C THR A 155 -20.92 9.59 -31.14
N ILE A 156 -21.15 10.79 -30.58
CA ILE A 156 -22.31 11.66 -30.78
C ILE A 156 -22.98 11.40 -32.15
N PRO A 157 -24.26 11.00 -32.15
CA PRO A 157 -25.26 11.96 -32.61
C PRO A 157 -26.34 12.11 -31.54
N ASN A 158 -26.43 13.33 -31.01
CA ASN A 158 -27.63 14.01 -30.53
C ASN A 158 -28.82 13.10 -30.19
N ASN A 159 -29.08 12.89 -28.89
CA ASN A 159 -30.28 12.29 -28.27
C ASN A 159 -30.31 10.79 -27.91
N SER A 160 -29.19 10.06 -27.88
CA SER A 160 -29.15 8.88 -27.00
C SER A 160 -28.77 9.32 -25.58
N LYS A 161 -29.65 9.02 -24.62
CA LYS A 161 -29.41 9.31 -23.21
C LYS A 161 -28.14 8.58 -22.79
N ILE A 162 -27.07 9.31 -22.52
CA ILE A 162 -25.94 8.77 -21.78
C ILE A 162 -26.53 8.17 -20.50
N ASN A 163 -26.33 6.87 -20.29
CA ASN A 163 -26.82 6.22 -19.09
C ASN A 163 -25.95 6.63 -17.92
N THR A 164 -26.30 7.77 -17.31
CA THR A 164 -25.54 8.41 -16.23
C THR A 164 -25.38 7.51 -15.01
N LYS A 165 -26.29 6.54 -14.82
CA LYS A 165 -26.18 5.49 -13.81
C LYS A 165 -25.06 4.49 -14.10
N LEU A 166 -24.84 4.13 -15.37
CA LEU A 166 -23.71 3.27 -15.75
C LEU A 166 -22.39 3.99 -15.55
N LEU A 167 -22.31 5.30 -15.86
CA LEU A 167 -21.12 6.10 -15.59
C LEU A 167 -20.75 6.13 -14.10
N VAL A 168 -21.74 6.28 -13.21
CA VAL A 168 -21.50 6.23 -11.76
C VAL A 168 -20.97 4.85 -11.36
N LYS A 169 -21.57 3.76 -11.85
CA LYS A 169 -21.11 2.40 -11.54
C LYS A 169 -19.70 2.14 -12.04
N LEU A 170 -19.41 2.52 -13.29
CA LEU A 170 -18.10 2.35 -13.91
C LEU A 170 -17.03 3.15 -13.14
N SER A 171 -17.36 4.39 -12.73
CA SER A 171 -16.48 5.22 -11.89
C SER A 171 -16.20 4.57 -10.53
N LYS A 172 -17.22 3.96 -9.91
CA LYS A 172 -17.05 3.19 -8.67
C LYS A 172 -16.14 1.97 -8.86
N TYR A 173 -16.27 1.22 -9.95
CA TYR A 173 -15.40 0.08 -10.22
C TYR A 173 -13.94 0.50 -10.42
N HIS A 174 -13.67 1.60 -11.13
CA HIS A 174 -12.31 2.15 -11.23
C HIS A 174 -11.74 2.57 -9.87
N GLN A 175 -12.55 3.23 -9.02
CA GLN A 175 -12.14 3.61 -7.67
C GLN A 175 -11.87 2.38 -6.79
N GLN A 176 -12.74 1.36 -6.85
CA GLN A 176 -12.56 0.07 -6.16
C GLN A 176 -11.26 -0.60 -6.59
N LEU A 177 -11.00 -0.65 -7.90
CA LEU A 177 -9.79 -1.23 -8.46
C LEU A 177 -8.54 -0.53 -7.92
N ASN A 178 -8.51 0.80 -7.99
CA ASN A 178 -7.39 1.60 -7.48
C ASN A 178 -7.19 1.43 -5.96
N THR A 179 -8.29 1.37 -5.21
CA THR A 179 -8.26 1.15 -3.76
C THR A 179 -7.73 -0.24 -3.42
N HIS A 180 -8.21 -1.27 -4.13
CA HIS A 180 -7.80 -2.66 -3.93
C HIS A 180 -6.33 -2.88 -4.27
N ILE A 181 -5.84 -2.29 -5.37
CA ILE A 181 -4.43 -2.32 -5.76
C ILE A 181 -3.54 -1.58 -4.73
N SER A 182 -4.05 -0.51 -4.12
CA SER A 182 -3.32 0.26 -3.11
C SER A 182 -3.27 -0.44 -1.75
N LYS A 183 -4.37 -1.09 -1.34
CA LYS A 183 -4.44 -1.88 -0.09
C LYS A 183 -3.54 -3.12 -0.14
N ASN A 184 -3.35 -3.71 -1.33
CA ASN A 184 -2.63 -4.97 -1.52
C ASN A 184 -1.37 -4.78 -2.38
N PRO A 185 -0.23 -4.34 -1.81
CA PRO A 185 0.99 -4.10 -2.58
C PRO A 185 1.55 -5.37 -3.24
N ASN A 186 1.33 -6.54 -2.64
CA ASN A 186 1.74 -7.84 -3.19
C ASN A 186 1.03 -8.20 -4.51
N LEU A 187 -0.08 -7.53 -4.86
CA LEU A 187 -0.73 -7.73 -6.16
C LEU A 187 0.00 -7.01 -7.29
N LYS A 188 0.59 -5.83 -7.03
CA LYS A 188 1.31 -5.05 -8.04
C LYS A 188 2.50 -5.78 -8.63
N SER A 189 3.12 -6.67 -7.86
CA SER A 189 4.26 -7.46 -8.34
C SER A 189 3.84 -8.51 -9.37
N LEU A 190 2.58 -8.94 -9.39
CA LEU A 190 2.06 -9.95 -10.30
C LEU A 190 2.03 -9.43 -11.74
N ARG A 191 2.44 -10.30 -12.68
CA ARG A 191 2.50 -9.99 -14.10
C ARG A 191 1.15 -9.55 -14.68
N ILE A 192 0.07 -10.25 -14.33
CA ILE A 192 -1.29 -9.96 -14.82
C ILE A 192 -1.73 -8.54 -14.45
N VAL A 193 -1.45 -8.12 -13.22
CA VAL A 193 -1.81 -6.76 -12.74
C VAL A 193 -0.96 -5.72 -13.47
N ARG A 194 0.34 -5.98 -13.63
CA ARG A 194 1.27 -5.10 -14.34
C ARG A 194 0.93 -4.91 -15.82
N GLU A 195 0.47 -5.96 -16.48
CA GLU A 195 0.06 -5.91 -17.88
C GLU A 195 -1.26 -5.14 -18.06
N TYR A 196 -2.17 -5.21 -17.08
CA TYR A 196 -3.46 -4.52 -17.14
C TYR A 196 -3.40 -3.05 -16.70
N GLU A 197 -2.48 -2.68 -15.81
CA GLU A 197 -2.33 -1.29 -15.31
C GLU A 197 -2.31 -0.21 -16.42
N PRO A 198 -1.54 -0.34 -17.53
CA PRO A 198 -1.60 0.65 -18.61
C PRO A 198 -2.98 0.74 -19.28
N ILE A 199 -3.67 -0.40 -19.46
CA ILE A 199 -5.01 -0.46 -20.04
C ILE A 199 -6.02 0.23 -19.10
N ALA A 200 -5.91 -0.03 -17.80
CA ALA A 200 -6.76 0.61 -16.79
C ALA A 200 -6.60 2.14 -16.80
N ILE A 201 -5.36 2.64 -16.92
CA ILE A 201 -5.07 4.08 -16.99
C ILE A 201 -5.68 4.70 -18.26
N GLU A 202 -5.55 4.03 -19.41
CA GLU A 202 -6.13 4.51 -20.67
C GLU A 202 -7.67 4.58 -20.63
N ARG A 203 -8.32 3.55 -20.06
CA ARG A 203 -9.78 3.51 -19.87
C ARG A 203 -10.24 4.60 -18.92
N THR A 204 -9.53 4.79 -17.80
CA THR A 204 -9.79 5.87 -16.84
C THR A 204 -9.67 7.24 -17.53
N ARG A 205 -8.63 7.45 -18.34
CA ARG A 205 -8.44 8.69 -19.12
C ARG A 205 -9.56 8.93 -20.12
N SER A 206 -9.99 7.89 -20.84
CA SER A 206 -11.10 7.98 -21.80
C SER A 206 -12.41 8.36 -21.11
N LEU A 207 -12.70 7.74 -19.95
CA LEU A 207 -13.87 8.08 -19.16
C LEU A 207 -13.80 9.51 -18.61
N LEU A 208 -12.63 9.96 -18.12
CA LEU A 208 -12.43 11.35 -17.71
C LEU A 208 -12.69 12.30 -18.87
N GLN A 209 -12.24 11.99 -20.08
CA GLN A 209 -12.48 12.83 -21.26
C GLN A 209 -13.97 12.91 -21.61
N LEU A 210 -14.70 11.80 -21.53
CA LEU A 210 -16.16 11.78 -21.72
C LEU A 210 -16.89 12.62 -20.67
N LEU A 211 -16.51 12.51 -19.39
CA LEU A 211 -17.09 13.30 -18.30
C LEU A 211 -16.74 14.80 -18.43
N LYS A 212 -15.51 15.14 -18.82
CA LYS A 212 -15.13 16.54 -19.08
C LYS A 212 -15.92 17.12 -20.24
N ASN A 213 -16.08 16.38 -21.33
CA ASN A 213 -16.86 16.81 -22.47
C ASN A 213 -18.35 16.97 -22.12
N SER A 214 -18.89 16.07 -21.29
CA SER A 214 -20.28 16.18 -20.85
C SER A 214 -20.50 17.40 -19.96
N ILE A 215 -19.54 17.77 -19.10
CA ILE A 215 -19.57 19.02 -18.33
C ILE A 215 -19.43 20.25 -19.22
N LYS A 216 -18.51 20.25 -20.20
CA LYS A 216 -18.36 21.37 -21.15
C LYS A 216 -19.60 21.58 -22.02
N SER A 217 -20.36 20.51 -22.30
CA SER A 217 -21.63 20.59 -23.03
C SER A 217 -22.80 21.16 -22.19
N ILE A 218 -22.59 21.49 -20.92
CA ILE A 218 -23.63 22.04 -20.05
C ILE A 218 -23.85 23.52 -20.40
N ASP A 219 -24.85 23.76 -21.24
CA ASP A 219 -25.37 25.09 -21.56
C ASP A 219 -26.75 25.34 -20.93
N GLU A 220 -27.20 26.60 -20.92
CA GLU A 220 -28.53 27.03 -20.42
C GLU A 220 -29.70 26.25 -21.04
N ARG A 221 -29.56 25.84 -22.31
CA ARG A 221 -30.55 25.01 -23.02
C ARG A 221 -30.53 23.56 -22.54
N SER A 222 -29.34 23.05 -22.22
CA SER A 222 -29.15 21.67 -21.75
C SER A 222 -29.75 21.44 -20.37
N ILE A 223 -29.83 22.48 -19.53
CA ILE A 223 -30.35 22.41 -18.16
C ILE A 223 -31.87 22.32 -18.09
N LYS A 224 -32.55 22.74 -19.16
CA LYS A 224 -34.00 22.56 -19.31
C LYS A 224 -34.36 21.17 -19.84
N SER A 225 -33.45 20.54 -20.59
CA SER A 225 -33.66 19.24 -21.21
C SER A 225 -33.11 18.06 -20.40
N LYS A 226 -32.00 18.24 -19.68
CA LYS A 226 -31.36 17.22 -18.84
C LYS A 226 -31.98 17.23 -17.46
N SER A 227 -32.19 16.05 -16.88
CA SER A 227 -32.70 15.93 -15.51
C SER A 227 -31.63 16.36 -14.50
N ASP A 228 -32.04 16.98 -13.38
CA ASP A 228 -31.13 17.35 -12.28
C ASP A 228 -30.36 16.12 -11.75
N ILE A 229 -30.97 14.94 -11.89
CA ILE A 229 -30.40 13.64 -11.54
C ILE A 229 -29.22 13.29 -12.45
N GLU A 230 -29.34 13.47 -13.77
CA GLU A 230 -28.24 13.21 -14.71
C GLU A 230 -27.02 14.10 -14.43
N LEU A 231 -27.25 15.38 -14.15
CA LEU A 231 -26.17 16.30 -13.80
C LEU A 231 -25.51 15.91 -12.47
N LYS A 232 -26.31 15.53 -11.47
CA LYS A 232 -25.82 15.02 -10.19
C LYS A 232 -24.94 13.79 -10.38
N GLU A 233 -25.39 12.83 -11.18
CA GLU A 233 -24.68 11.58 -11.47
C GLU A 233 -23.36 11.84 -12.24
N ILE A 234 -23.32 12.81 -13.16
CA ILE A 234 -22.08 13.22 -13.85
C ILE A 234 -21.08 13.84 -12.86
N PHE A 235 -21.51 14.77 -12.02
CA PHE A 235 -20.64 15.40 -11.03
C PHE A 235 -20.15 14.39 -9.99
N GLN A 236 -21.00 13.46 -9.56
CA GLN A 236 -20.63 12.37 -8.67
C GLN A 236 -19.60 11.45 -9.33
N SER A 237 -19.80 11.07 -10.59
CA SER A 237 -18.87 10.22 -11.35
C SER A 237 -17.48 10.84 -11.44
N LEU A 238 -17.40 12.14 -11.74
CA LEU A 238 -16.12 12.84 -11.83
C LEU A 238 -15.46 12.99 -10.45
N ALA A 239 -16.25 13.29 -9.41
CA ALA A 239 -15.74 13.38 -8.04
C ALA A 239 -15.20 12.03 -7.51
N LEU A 240 -15.79 10.91 -7.93
CA LEU A 240 -15.34 9.55 -7.58
C LEU A 240 -13.98 9.22 -8.22
N LEU A 241 -13.74 9.67 -9.45
CA LEU A 241 -12.50 9.42 -10.16
C LEU A 241 -11.38 10.38 -9.74
N ASP A 242 -11.64 11.69 -9.81
CA ASP A 242 -10.67 12.73 -9.48
C ASP A 242 -11.36 14.05 -9.12
N LYS A 243 -11.25 14.41 -7.83
CA LYS A 243 -11.80 15.67 -7.29
C LYS A 243 -11.14 16.90 -7.91
N SER A 244 -9.84 16.86 -8.17
CA SER A 244 -9.09 18.02 -8.69
C SER A 244 -9.54 18.38 -10.10
N GLU A 245 -9.82 17.37 -10.91
CA GLU A 245 -10.32 17.53 -12.28
C GLU A 245 -11.75 18.07 -12.32
N LEU A 246 -12.59 17.71 -11.36
CA LEU A 246 -13.90 18.34 -11.19
C LEU A 246 -13.77 19.84 -10.91
N TYR A 247 -12.91 20.22 -9.96
CA TYR A 247 -12.71 21.62 -9.59
C TYR A 247 -12.18 22.45 -10.77
N ASN A 248 -11.21 21.90 -11.50
CA ASN A 248 -10.69 22.52 -12.71
C ASN A 248 -11.76 22.65 -13.80
N SER A 249 -12.60 21.63 -14.00
CA SER A 249 -13.68 21.66 -14.99
C SER A 249 -14.75 22.71 -14.66
N ILE A 250 -15.10 22.85 -13.38
CA ILE A 250 -16.05 23.88 -12.93
C ILE A 250 -15.45 25.28 -13.09
N ARG A 251 -14.15 25.45 -12.77
CA ARG A 251 -13.44 26.72 -12.97
C ARG A 251 -13.36 27.10 -14.45
N GLU A 252 -13.09 26.15 -15.33
CA GLU A 252 -13.07 26.37 -16.79
C GLU A 252 -14.47 26.77 -17.28
N LEU A 253 -15.53 26.06 -16.84
CA LEU A 253 -16.92 26.36 -17.17
C LEU A 253 -17.32 27.77 -16.71
N LEU A 254 -16.95 28.15 -15.49
CA LEU A 254 -17.18 29.49 -14.95
C LEU A 254 -16.47 30.55 -15.80
N SER A 255 -15.18 30.37 -16.06
CA SER A 255 -14.38 31.31 -16.84
C SER A 255 -14.91 31.50 -18.27
N THR A 256 -15.36 30.41 -18.91
CA THR A 256 -15.93 30.40 -20.24
C THR A 256 -17.25 31.18 -20.27
N ASN A 257 -18.14 30.92 -19.30
CA ASN A 257 -19.40 31.65 -19.19
C ASN A 257 -19.19 33.15 -18.91
N VAL A 258 -18.18 33.52 -18.10
CA VAL A 258 -17.80 34.92 -17.88
C VAL A 258 -17.35 35.57 -19.20
N ILE A 259 -16.46 34.93 -19.96
CA ILE A 259 -15.94 35.47 -21.23
C ILE A 259 -17.09 35.66 -22.24
N ILE A 260 -17.96 34.66 -22.39
CA ILE A 260 -19.12 34.73 -23.29
C ILE A 260 -20.05 35.88 -22.87
N SER A 261 -20.32 36.02 -21.57
CA SER A 261 -21.18 37.09 -21.03
C SER A 261 -20.62 38.48 -21.33
N VAL A 262 -19.32 38.68 -21.08
CA VAL A 262 -18.65 39.97 -21.34
C VAL A 262 -18.65 40.28 -22.84
N ASN A 263 -18.43 39.29 -23.70
CA ASN A 263 -18.48 39.47 -25.15
C ASN A 263 -19.88 39.86 -25.63
N PHE A 264 -20.94 39.25 -25.09
CA PHE A 264 -22.31 39.62 -25.39
C PHE A 264 -22.62 41.06 -25.00
N LEU A 265 -22.26 41.47 -23.78
CA LEU A 265 -22.47 42.84 -23.31
C LEU A 265 -21.65 43.84 -24.13
N THR A 266 -20.39 43.53 -24.43
CA THR A 266 -19.48 44.39 -25.21
C THR A 266 -20.00 44.62 -26.62
N ARG A 267 -20.53 43.57 -27.28
CA ARG A 267 -21.11 43.68 -28.64
C ARG A 267 -22.31 44.63 -28.69
N VAL A 268 -23.05 44.74 -27.59
CA VAL A 268 -24.28 45.54 -27.50
C VAL A 268 -24.02 46.98 -27.06
N LEU A 269 -22.78 47.35 -26.69
CA LEU A 269 -22.42 48.73 -26.35
C LEU A 269 -22.70 49.73 -27.47
N ASN A 270 -22.60 49.31 -28.73
CA ASN A 270 -22.90 50.17 -29.89
C ASN A 270 -24.42 50.37 -30.12
N SER A 271 -25.26 49.57 -29.48
CA SER A 271 -26.73 49.59 -29.62
C SER A 271 -27.40 49.45 -28.26
N PRO A 272 -27.43 50.51 -27.43
CA PRO A 272 -27.86 50.45 -26.02
C PRO A 272 -29.28 49.92 -25.81
N ARG A 273 -30.17 50.09 -26.81
CA ARG A 273 -31.54 49.56 -26.81
C ARG A 273 -31.62 48.04 -26.64
N ASN A 274 -30.59 47.32 -27.07
CA ASN A 274 -30.53 45.85 -26.97
C ASN A 274 -29.89 45.37 -25.66
N LEU A 275 -29.43 46.28 -24.78
CA LEU A 275 -28.70 45.92 -23.57
C LEU A 275 -29.56 45.12 -22.59
N GLU A 276 -30.87 45.41 -22.49
CA GLU A 276 -31.78 44.61 -21.65
C GLU A 276 -31.83 43.14 -22.12
N ASN A 277 -31.85 42.90 -23.43
CA ASN A 277 -31.83 41.55 -23.99
C ASN A 277 -30.48 40.86 -23.76
N ALA A 278 -29.38 41.59 -23.87
CA ALA A 278 -28.05 41.05 -23.56
C ALA A 278 -27.92 40.67 -22.08
N LEU A 279 -28.44 41.53 -21.18
CA LEU A 279 -28.49 41.27 -19.75
C LEU A 279 -29.40 40.09 -19.40
N ASP A 280 -30.48 39.85 -20.16
CA ASP A 280 -31.34 38.67 -20.00
C ASP A 280 -30.58 37.37 -20.29
N GLU A 281 -29.79 37.33 -21.37
CA GLU A 281 -28.93 36.17 -21.68
C GLU A 281 -27.83 35.97 -20.63
N VAL A 282 -27.21 37.04 -20.13
CA VAL A 282 -26.24 36.94 -19.03
C VAL A 282 -26.90 36.48 -17.73
N ALA A 283 -28.14 36.91 -17.46
CA ALA A 283 -28.89 36.48 -16.29
C ALA A 283 -29.20 34.98 -16.33
N LYS A 284 -29.50 34.42 -17.51
CA LYS A 284 -29.66 32.96 -17.71
C LYS A 284 -28.37 32.18 -17.45
N LYS A 285 -27.20 32.75 -17.76
CA LYS A 285 -25.89 32.19 -17.34
C LYS A 285 -25.72 32.21 -15.82
N GLY A 286 -26.19 33.27 -15.17
CA GLY A 286 -26.24 33.35 -13.71
C GLY A 286 -27.14 32.28 -13.09
N THR A 287 -28.34 32.03 -13.65
CA THR A 287 -29.24 30.97 -13.15
C THR A 287 -28.64 29.57 -13.33
N LEU A 288 -27.92 29.34 -14.43
CA LEU A 288 -27.15 28.11 -14.65
C LEU A 288 -26.15 27.87 -13.52
N ILE A 289 -25.37 28.89 -13.15
CA ILE A 289 -24.33 28.78 -12.13
C ILE A 289 -24.95 28.56 -10.75
N SER A 290 -26.05 29.26 -10.42
CA SER A 290 -26.81 28.99 -9.19
C SER A 290 -27.34 27.56 -9.15
N LYS A 291 -27.87 27.04 -10.27
CA LYS A 291 -28.37 25.66 -10.34
C LYS A 291 -27.24 24.63 -10.18
N ILE A 292 -26.08 24.83 -10.82
CA ILE A 292 -24.90 23.98 -10.60
C ILE A 292 -24.50 24.00 -9.12
N SER A 293 -24.46 25.19 -8.49
CA SER A 293 -24.15 25.32 -7.06
C SER A 293 -25.12 24.52 -6.20
N LYS A 294 -26.43 24.58 -6.47
CA LYS A 294 -27.46 23.81 -5.74
C LYS A 294 -27.31 22.30 -5.95
N ILE A 295 -26.96 21.85 -7.16
CA ILE A 295 -26.73 20.43 -7.43
C ILE A 295 -25.48 19.92 -6.71
N LEU A 296 -24.40 20.70 -6.71
CA LEU A 296 -23.19 20.37 -5.95
C LEU A 296 -23.44 20.33 -4.45
N ASP A 297 -24.32 21.20 -3.95
CA ASP A 297 -24.72 21.22 -2.53
C ASP A 297 -25.44 19.91 -2.12
N GLN A 298 -26.24 19.35 -3.04
CA GLN A 298 -26.99 18.10 -2.84
C GLN A 298 -26.13 16.82 -2.92
N ILE A 299 -24.83 16.93 -3.20
CA ILE A 299 -23.92 15.77 -3.29
C ILE A 299 -23.16 15.65 -1.97
N ASP A 300 -23.52 14.65 -1.17
CA ASP A 300 -22.84 14.32 0.08
C ASP A 300 -21.50 13.62 -0.19
N LEU A 301 -20.39 14.12 0.36
CA LEU A 301 -19.07 13.48 0.21
C LEU A 301 -19.03 12.04 0.75
N ASN A 302 -19.77 11.75 1.81
CA ASN A 302 -19.76 10.41 2.43
C ASN A 302 -20.32 9.34 1.49
N SER A 303 -21.26 9.71 0.62
CA SER A 303 -21.81 8.82 -0.42
C SER A 303 -20.80 8.45 -1.53
N ILE A 304 -19.67 9.15 -1.58
CA ILE A 304 -18.57 8.97 -2.54
C ILE A 304 -17.49 8.06 -1.97
N THR A 305 -17.37 7.97 -0.64
CA THR A 305 -16.33 7.18 0.06
C THR A 305 -16.79 5.81 0.53
N ASP A 306 -18.09 5.60 0.73
CA ASP A 306 -18.63 4.36 1.27
C ASP A 306 -18.69 3.26 0.20
N VAL A 307 -17.53 2.65 -0.03
CA VAL A 307 -17.41 1.45 -0.84
C VAL A 307 -17.17 0.20 0.00
N GLU A 308 -16.82 0.31 1.29
CA GLU A 308 -16.73 -0.83 2.20
C GLU A 308 -17.06 -0.43 3.64
N SER A 309 -18.34 -0.43 4.01
CA SER A 309 -18.73 -0.52 5.42
C SER A 309 -20.04 -1.32 5.58
N LEU A 310 -20.00 -2.61 5.22
CA LEU A 310 -20.84 -3.59 5.91
C LEU A 310 -20.16 -3.95 7.23
N SER A 311 -20.26 -3.06 8.23
CA SER A 311 -20.27 -3.40 9.66
C SER A 311 -20.13 -2.15 10.52
N THR A 312 -20.93 -2.11 11.58
CA THR A 312 -20.95 -1.14 12.68
C THR A 312 -21.56 0.23 12.36
N SER A 313 -22.87 0.28 12.54
CA SER A 313 -23.63 1.46 12.95
C SER A 313 -22.95 2.14 14.14
N SER A 314 -22.10 3.11 13.85
CA SER A 314 -21.55 4.05 14.83
C SER A 314 -22.00 5.44 14.40
N GLN A 315 -23.04 5.92 15.07
CA GLN A 315 -23.50 7.30 14.99
C GLN A 315 -22.36 8.22 15.44
N ASN A 316 -21.58 8.73 14.50
CA ASN A 316 -20.79 9.93 14.71
C ASN A 316 -21.39 11.02 13.82
N ASN A 317 -21.84 12.10 14.46
CA ASN A 317 -22.27 13.34 13.82
C ASN A 317 -21.10 13.95 13.02
N VAL A 318 -20.76 13.36 11.88
CA VAL A 318 -19.89 13.97 10.89
C VAL A 318 -20.76 14.99 10.19
N SER A 319 -20.52 16.27 10.50
CA SER A 319 -21.09 17.41 9.78
C SER A 319 -21.13 17.09 8.28
N LYS A 320 -22.32 17.11 7.66
CA LYS A 320 -22.49 16.85 6.23
C LYS A 320 -21.59 17.79 5.44
N LYS A 321 -20.40 17.34 5.06
CA LYS A 321 -19.50 18.12 4.21
C LYS A 321 -19.99 17.91 2.79
N SER A 322 -20.70 18.90 2.26
CA SER A 322 -21.15 18.88 0.87
C SER A 322 -19.95 19.01 -0.08
N LEU A 323 -20.06 18.43 -1.28
CA LEU A 323 -19.08 18.61 -2.37
C LEU A 323 -18.88 20.07 -2.73
N LEU A 324 -19.92 20.89 -2.57
CA LEU A 324 -19.82 22.34 -2.73
C LEU A 324 -18.86 22.94 -1.70
N ASN A 325 -18.95 22.59 -0.42
CA ASN A 325 -18.09 23.16 0.63
C ASN A 325 -16.62 22.78 0.41
N ASP A 326 -16.34 21.54 0.00
CA ASP A 326 -14.97 21.10 -0.33
C ASP A 326 -14.42 21.84 -1.57
N LEU A 327 -15.27 22.15 -2.55
CA LEU A 327 -14.93 22.95 -3.71
C LEU A 327 -14.69 24.43 -3.36
N LEU A 328 -15.55 25.01 -2.51
CA LEU A 328 -15.44 26.39 -2.07
C LEU A 328 -14.17 26.60 -1.24
N ASP A 329 -13.86 25.67 -0.33
CA ASP A 329 -12.62 25.68 0.46
C ASP A 329 -11.39 25.56 -0.45
N SER A 330 -11.39 24.61 -1.38
CA SER A 330 -10.22 24.36 -2.26
C SER A 330 -9.98 25.46 -3.29
N LEU A 331 -11.03 26.20 -3.69
CA LEU A 331 -10.90 27.35 -4.60
C LEU A 331 -10.77 28.69 -3.85
N GLU A 332 -10.85 28.70 -2.52
CA GLU A 332 -10.91 29.91 -1.68
C GLU A 332 -12.03 30.88 -2.12
N ILE A 333 -13.19 30.32 -2.48
CA ILE A 333 -14.36 31.06 -2.97
C ILE A 333 -15.51 30.96 -1.97
N VAL A 334 -16.20 32.06 -1.73
CA VAL A 334 -17.39 32.07 -0.84
C VAL A 334 -18.65 31.63 -1.58
N ASN A 335 -18.83 32.07 -2.83
CA ASN A 335 -20.01 31.74 -3.63
C ASN A 335 -19.67 31.82 -5.13
N LEU A 336 -19.97 30.74 -5.87
CA LEU A 336 -19.76 30.64 -7.32
C LEU A 336 -20.50 31.74 -8.09
N LEU A 337 -21.73 32.08 -7.66
CA LEU A 337 -22.55 33.11 -8.30
C LEU A 337 -21.98 34.52 -8.10
N SER A 338 -21.49 34.82 -6.90
CA SER A 338 -20.87 36.12 -6.60
C SER A 338 -19.56 36.28 -7.37
N VAL A 339 -18.76 35.21 -7.52
CA VAL A 339 -17.54 35.23 -8.36
C VAL A 339 -17.86 35.46 -9.83
N PHE A 340 -18.90 34.80 -10.35
CA PHE A 340 -19.36 35.03 -11.72
C PHE A 340 -19.66 36.52 -11.97
N TRP A 341 -20.52 37.12 -11.15
CA TRP A 341 -20.91 38.52 -11.32
C TRP A 341 -19.76 39.50 -11.07
N ARG A 342 -18.88 39.22 -10.11
CA ARG A 342 -17.65 40.00 -9.88
C ARG A 342 -16.77 40.04 -11.11
N ASP A 343 -16.50 38.88 -11.72
CA ASP A 343 -15.56 38.76 -12.83
C ASP A 343 -16.17 39.30 -14.13
N VAL A 344 -17.49 39.14 -14.34
CA VAL A 344 -18.23 39.80 -15.43
C VAL A 344 -18.16 41.30 -15.26
N ALA A 345 -18.49 41.84 -14.08
CA ALA A 345 -18.46 43.27 -13.79
C ALA A 345 -17.08 43.87 -14.04
N LYS A 346 -16.03 43.26 -13.47
CA LYS A 346 -14.64 43.76 -13.59
C LYS A 346 -14.17 43.79 -15.05
N LYS A 347 -14.44 42.75 -15.83
CA LYS A 347 -14.03 42.68 -17.24
C LYS A 347 -14.88 43.60 -18.13
N PHE A 348 -16.19 43.68 -17.86
CA PHE A 348 -17.09 44.56 -18.59
C PHE A 348 -16.80 46.04 -18.32
N GLU A 349 -16.47 46.40 -17.08
CA GLU A 349 -16.11 47.77 -16.68
C GLU A 349 -14.97 48.33 -17.53
N LEU A 350 -13.92 47.53 -17.78
CA LEU A 350 -12.79 47.92 -18.62
C LEU A 350 -13.26 48.27 -20.05
N LYS A 351 -14.11 47.41 -20.63
CA LYS A 351 -14.67 47.63 -21.98
C LYS A 351 -15.66 48.78 -22.05
N PHE A 352 -16.46 48.96 -21.00
CA PHE A 352 -17.39 50.07 -20.88
C PHE A 352 -16.65 51.41 -20.77
N LYS A 353 -15.59 51.46 -19.94
CA LYS A 353 -14.70 52.61 -19.79
C LYS A 353 -13.99 52.97 -21.09
N GLU A 354 -13.42 51.98 -21.79
CA GLU A 354 -12.79 52.19 -23.11
C GLU A 354 -13.77 52.83 -24.10
N THR A 355 -15.00 52.33 -24.19
CA THR A 355 -16.03 52.89 -25.08
C THR A 355 -16.47 54.29 -24.67
N MET A 356 -16.61 54.55 -23.37
CA MET A 356 -16.99 55.89 -22.88
C MET A 356 -15.89 56.93 -23.09
N ASN A 357 -14.63 56.55 -22.86
CA ASN A 357 -13.46 57.42 -23.02
C ASN A 357 -13.17 57.75 -24.49
N ARG A 358 -13.51 56.86 -25.43
CA ARG A 358 -13.45 57.13 -26.88
C ARG A 358 -14.41 58.24 -27.31
N GLY A 359 -15.44 58.52 -26.52
CA GLY A 359 -16.43 59.55 -26.81
C GLY A 359 -17.28 59.24 -28.05
N GLY A 360 -17.89 60.29 -28.62
CA GLY A 360 -18.69 60.18 -29.85
C GLY A 360 -20.17 59.79 -29.65
N PRO A 361 -20.89 59.45 -30.75
CA PRO A 361 -22.33 59.20 -30.71
C PRO A 361 -22.73 58.02 -29.82
N VAL A 362 -21.90 56.98 -29.76
CA VAL A 362 -22.14 55.79 -28.93
C VAL A 362 -22.09 56.13 -27.44
N ALA A 363 -21.09 56.90 -27.00
CA ALA A 363 -20.97 57.36 -25.61
C ALA A 363 -22.15 58.28 -25.21
N LYS A 364 -22.56 59.19 -26.09
CA LYS A 364 -23.74 60.05 -25.86
C LYS A 364 -25.03 59.24 -25.75
N SER A 365 -25.21 58.23 -26.61
CA SER A 365 -26.35 57.31 -26.55
C SER A 365 -26.34 56.51 -25.25
N LEU A 366 -25.20 55.93 -24.83
CA LEU A 366 -25.08 55.24 -23.55
C LEU A 366 -25.44 56.15 -22.36
N SER A 367 -25.09 57.43 -22.42
CA SER A 367 -25.48 58.42 -21.41
C SER A 367 -26.98 58.72 -21.40
N SER A 368 -27.63 58.80 -22.57
CA SER A 368 -29.09 59.04 -22.65
C SER A 368 -29.90 57.85 -22.12
N TYR A 369 -29.38 56.63 -22.25
CA TYR A 369 -30.02 55.41 -21.77
C TYR A 369 -29.64 55.03 -20.32
N LYS A 370 -28.92 55.89 -19.58
CA LYS A 370 -28.39 55.61 -18.23
C LYS A 370 -29.41 55.00 -17.26
N GLU A 371 -30.58 55.61 -17.10
CA GLU A 371 -31.60 55.14 -16.15
C GLU A 371 -32.18 53.78 -16.56
N GLN A 372 -32.36 53.56 -17.86
CA GLN A 372 -32.81 52.27 -18.39
C GLN A 372 -31.75 51.19 -18.16
N ILE A 373 -30.47 51.49 -18.41
CA ILE A 373 -29.36 50.55 -18.17
C ILE A 373 -29.30 50.13 -16.70
N ARG A 374 -29.42 51.07 -15.75
CA ARG A 374 -29.43 50.76 -14.31
C ARG A 374 -30.64 49.90 -13.93
N ALA A 375 -31.83 50.28 -14.39
CA ALA A 375 -33.05 49.52 -14.12
C ALA A 375 -32.97 48.10 -14.68
N SER A 376 -32.44 47.93 -15.90
CA SER A 376 -32.21 46.62 -16.52
C SER A 376 -31.18 45.81 -15.74
N ILE A 377 -30.07 46.39 -15.27
CA ILE A 377 -29.08 45.69 -14.44
C ILE A 377 -29.72 45.17 -13.15
N ILE A 378 -30.41 46.02 -12.39
CA ILE A 378 -31.04 45.62 -11.13
C ILE A 378 -32.05 44.49 -11.39
N LYS A 379 -32.95 44.69 -12.36
CA LYS A 379 -33.98 43.70 -12.71
C LYS A 379 -33.37 42.37 -13.16
N LYS A 380 -32.37 42.38 -14.04
CA LYS A 380 -31.82 41.15 -14.63
C LYS A 380 -30.84 40.41 -13.71
N VAL A 381 -30.03 41.11 -12.92
CA VAL A 381 -29.13 40.46 -11.95
C VAL A 381 -29.93 39.77 -10.83
N THR A 382 -31.02 40.39 -10.36
CA THR A 382 -31.92 39.76 -9.36
C THR A 382 -32.69 38.56 -9.91
N GLN A 383 -32.80 38.41 -11.24
CA GLN A 383 -33.42 37.24 -11.87
C GLN A 383 -32.52 36.00 -11.87
N SER A 384 -31.22 36.14 -11.58
CA SER A 384 -30.27 35.03 -11.59
C SER A 384 -30.38 34.08 -10.40
N ASP A 385 -30.83 34.56 -9.24
CA ASP A 385 -31.17 33.70 -8.11
C ASP A 385 -32.13 34.42 -7.18
N ALA A 386 -33.05 33.68 -6.56
CA ALA A 386 -34.03 34.22 -5.63
C ALA A 386 -33.40 34.78 -4.34
N SER A 387 -32.13 34.42 -4.07
CA SER A 387 -31.33 34.87 -2.95
C SER A 387 -30.72 36.27 -3.13
N ILE A 388 -30.71 36.82 -4.35
CA ILE A 388 -30.09 38.12 -4.63
C ILE A 388 -31.07 39.25 -4.31
N SER A 389 -30.74 40.05 -3.30
CA SER A 389 -31.45 41.31 -3.02
C SER A 389 -31.09 42.40 -4.02
N LYS A 390 -31.97 43.39 -4.19
CA LYS A 390 -31.74 44.58 -5.03
C LYS A 390 -30.49 45.37 -4.59
N ASP A 391 -30.16 45.32 -3.30
CA ASP A 391 -28.95 45.92 -2.73
C ASP A 391 -27.80 44.93 -2.53
N GLY A 392 -27.93 43.72 -3.09
CA GLY A 392 -26.95 42.64 -3.01
C GLY A 392 -25.60 43.03 -3.61
N ILE A 393 -24.56 42.31 -3.18
CA ILE A 393 -23.18 42.56 -3.59
C ILE A 393 -23.03 42.42 -5.12
N GLU A 394 -23.72 41.44 -5.71
CA GLU A 394 -23.74 41.15 -7.15
C GLU A 394 -24.29 42.33 -7.96
N VAL A 395 -25.40 42.92 -7.49
CA VAL A 395 -26.03 44.08 -8.14
C VAL A 395 -25.13 45.30 -8.03
N ARG A 396 -24.55 45.54 -6.85
CA ARG A 396 -23.60 46.65 -6.64
C ARG A 396 -22.37 46.52 -7.53
N MET A 397 -21.80 45.32 -7.65
CA MET A 397 -20.66 45.05 -8.53
C MET A 397 -20.99 45.40 -9.99
N MET A 398 -22.14 44.95 -10.49
CA MET A 398 -22.56 45.25 -11.86
C MET A 398 -22.90 46.73 -12.06
N LEU A 399 -23.51 47.41 -11.09
CA LEU A 399 -23.76 48.86 -11.17
C LEU A 399 -22.45 49.65 -11.19
N ASN A 400 -21.45 49.24 -10.39
CA ASN A 400 -20.13 49.86 -10.37
C ASN A 400 -19.41 49.74 -11.71
N SER A 401 -19.65 48.66 -12.47
CA SER A 401 -19.08 48.48 -13.81
C SER A 401 -19.50 49.56 -14.82
N VAL A 402 -20.62 50.27 -14.53
CA VAL A 402 -21.20 51.33 -15.38
C VAL A 402 -21.10 52.70 -14.69
N SER A 403 -20.29 52.83 -13.64
CA SER A 403 -20.15 54.06 -12.84
C SER A 403 -19.62 55.27 -13.60
N THR A 404 -18.98 55.08 -14.76
CA THR A 404 -18.55 56.21 -15.62
C THR A 404 -19.71 57.05 -16.15
N LEU A 405 -20.94 56.51 -16.18
CA LEU A 405 -22.15 57.29 -16.49
C LEU A 405 -22.51 58.33 -15.41
N GLU A 406 -21.88 58.29 -14.23
CA GLU A 406 -22.07 59.29 -13.18
C GLU A 406 -21.05 60.44 -13.24
N ARG A 407 -19.89 60.21 -13.87
CA ARG A 407 -18.79 61.18 -13.92
C ARG A 407 -18.88 62.19 -15.07
N ILE A 408 -19.77 61.96 -16.02
CA ILE A 408 -19.93 62.83 -17.19
C ILE A 408 -21.09 63.78 -16.88
N ARG A 409 -20.71 64.95 -16.37
CA ARG A 409 -21.59 66.09 -16.16
C ARG A 409 -21.21 67.20 -17.13
#